data_AF-A0A936YEF9-F1
#
_entry.id   AF-A0A936YEF9-F1
#
_cell.length_a   1.000
_cell.length_b   1.000
_cell.length_c   1.000
_cell.angle_alpha   90.00
_cell.angle_beta   90.00
_cell.angle_gamma   90.00
#
_symmetry.space_group_name_H-M   'P 1'
#
loop_
_entity.id
_entity.type
_entity.pdbx_description
1 polymer ?
#
loop_
_entity_poly.entity_id
_entity_poly.type
_entity_poly.pdbx_seq_one_letter_code
_entity_poly.pdbx_strand_id
1 'polypeptide(L)'
;MKVDNILKWLMCWYDSHYNGDYKHKNIIDIYTVDNPGWFITINLLGTALEGVSDEGEQQDNSIEEDVLYYYNDGKLTPVPSLIETKQDWLFYEIKNDLYRASGDSLKLEFLLLSFCELFDRKNNRKIEHMEPSQSLNWLMSWYASHCNGDWEHMYGVKISTLDNPGWRVQIDLVGTNLEDLSINRQTYETSETDWYTFIIKDQVFDATGDPTKLEILIESFRVIVDQQN
;
A
#
# COMPACT_ATOMS: atom_id res chain seq x y z
N MET A 1 7.03 19.37 -3.47
CA MET A 1 6.03 19.23 -2.38
C MET A 1 6.77 18.55 -1.24
N LYS A 2 6.56 18.90 0.04
CA LYS A 2 7.13 18.08 1.12
C LYS A 2 6.31 16.80 1.20
N VAL A 3 6.95 15.65 1.14
CA VAL A 3 6.27 14.35 1.14
C VAL A 3 6.46 13.72 2.51
N ASP A 4 5.41 13.73 3.33
CA ASP A 4 5.55 13.36 4.75
C ASP A 4 5.63 11.84 4.98
N ASN A 5 5.04 11.02 4.10
CA ASN A 5 5.00 9.56 4.20
C ASN A 5 4.91 8.89 2.81
N ILE A 6 5.05 7.56 2.77
CA ILE A 6 5.08 6.80 1.51
C ILE A 6 3.74 6.81 0.75
N LEU A 7 2.58 6.86 1.42
CA LEU A 7 1.29 6.95 0.74
C LEU A 7 1.14 8.28 -0.01
N LYS A 8 1.56 9.39 0.62
CA LYS A 8 1.62 10.70 -0.04
C LYS A 8 2.60 10.69 -1.22
N TRP A 9 3.75 10.02 -1.09
CA TRP A 9 4.67 9.86 -2.22
C TRP A 9 4.00 9.13 -3.38
N LEU A 10 3.36 7.99 -3.10
CA LEU A 10 2.73 7.13 -4.10
C LEU A 10 1.55 7.83 -4.81
N MET A 11 0.73 8.58 -4.07
CA MET A 11 -0.34 9.40 -4.63
C MET A 11 0.21 10.50 -5.55
N CYS A 12 1.22 11.26 -5.10
CA CYS A 12 1.85 12.29 -5.95
C CYS A 12 2.62 11.70 -7.14
N TRP A 13 3.20 10.50 -7.00
CA TRP A 13 3.85 9.79 -8.10
C TRP A 13 2.83 9.37 -9.16
N TYR A 14 1.72 8.74 -8.75
CA TYR A 14 0.63 8.35 -9.65
C TYR A 14 0.01 9.55 -10.37
N ASP A 15 -0.35 10.60 -9.62
CA ASP A 15 -0.94 11.84 -10.16
C ASP A 15 -0.01 12.53 -11.19
N SER A 16 1.32 12.53 -10.94
CA SER A 16 2.29 13.15 -11.87
C SER A 16 2.66 12.30 -13.09
N HIS A 17 2.32 11.01 -13.13
CA HIS A 17 2.51 10.14 -14.30
C HIS A 17 1.19 9.83 -15.03
N TYR A 18 0.03 10.19 -14.46
CA TYR A 18 -1.24 10.20 -15.17
C TYR A 18 -1.27 11.35 -16.20
N ASN A 19 -1.33 11.00 -17.48
CA ASN A 19 -1.22 11.96 -18.59
C ASN A 19 -2.56 12.31 -19.28
N GLY A 20 -3.69 11.87 -18.73
CA GLY A 20 -5.02 12.10 -19.31
C GLY A 20 -5.42 11.17 -20.46
N ASP A 21 -4.56 10.22 -20.86
CA ASP A 21 -4.80 9.30 -21.97
C ASP A 21 -4.86 7.85 -21.46
N TYR A 22 -5.99 7.17 -21.72
CA TYR A 22 -6.36 5.86 -21.15
C TYR A 22 -5.50 4.67 -21.61
N LYS A 23 -4.26 4.89 -22.08
CA LYS A 23 -3.35 3.86 -22.59
C LYS A 23 -2.82 2.92 -21.49
N HIS A 24 -2.80 3.36 -20.24
CA HIS A 24 -2.21 2.61 -19.12
C HIS A 24 -3.28 2.31 -18.07
N LYS A 25 -4.09 1.28 -18.34
CA LYS A 25 -4.89 0.61 -17.31
C LYS A 25 -3.96 0.05 -16.22
N ASN A 26 -4.42 0.05 -14.98
CA ASN A 26 -3.72 -0.54 -13.84
C ASN A 26 -2.25 -0.08 -13.74
N ILE A 27 -2.03 1.22 -13.53
CA ILE A 27 -0.67 1.77 -13.33
C ILE A 27 -0.05 1.20 -12.04
N ILE A 28 -0.86 1.03 -10.99
CA ILE A 28 -0.48 0.35 -9.74
C ILE A 28 -1.57 -0.64 -9.36
N ASP A 29 -1.18 -1.89 -9.11
CA ASP A 29 -1.96 -2.92 -8.41
C ASP A 29 -1.12 -3.39 -7.20
N ILE A 30 -1.75 -3.46 -6.03
CA ILE A 30 -1.21 -4.01 -4.78
C ILE A 30 -2.25 -4.99 -4.25
N TYR A 31 -1.85 -6.21 -3.89
CA TYR A 31 -2.76 -7.21 -3.33
C TYR A 31 -2.05 -8.17 -2.39
N THR A 32 -2.83 -8.91 -1.61
CA THR A 32 -2.36 -9.93 -0.66
C THR A 32 -2.29 -11.30 -1.32
N VAL A 33 -1.48 -12.22 -0.79
CA VAL A 33 -1.21 -13.54 -1.40
C VAL A 33 -1.20 -14.70 -0.38
N ASP A 34 -1.41 -15.91 -0.90
CA ASP A 34 -1.68 -17.16 -0.17
C ASP A 34 -0.65 -17.55 0.92
N ASN A 35 0.59 -17.09 0.83
CA ASN A 35 1.57 -17.19 1.92
C ASN A 35 1.71 -15.78 2.52
N PRO A 36 1.22 -15.54 3.76
CA PRO A 36 0.87 -14.21 4.29
C PRO A 36 1.83 -13.10 3.91
N GLY A 37 1.40 -12.27 2.96
CA GLY A 37 2.29 -11.38 2.24
C GLY A 37 1.58 -10.47 1.26
N TRP A 38 2.36 -9.53 0.72
CA TRP A 38 1.92 -8.57 -0.28
C TRP A 38 2.60 -8.82 -1.62
N PHE A 39 1.92 -8.44 -2.69
CA PHE A 39 2.44 -8.38 -4.05
C PHE A 39 2.09 -7.03 -4.66
N ILE A 40 3.04 -6.42 -5.36
CA ILE A 40 2.92 -5.12 -6.01
C ILE A 40 3.29 -5.27 -7.49
N THR A 41 2.53 -4.63 -8.37
CA THR A 41 2.98 -4.31 -9.74
C THR A 41 2.82 -2.83 -10.03
N ILE A 42 3.86 -2.20 -10.58
CA ILE A 42 3.84 -0.81 -11.04
C ILE A 42 4.29 -0.75 -12.50
N ASN A 43 3.48 -0.11 -13.35
CA ASN A 43 3.77 0.12 -14.76
C ASN A 43 4.81 1.24 -14.93
N LEU A 44 5.86 0.98 -15.69
CA LEU A 44 7.02 1.87 -15.84
C LEU A 44 7.09 2.57 -17.20
N LEU A 45 6.16 2.28 -18.12
CA LEU A 45 6.07 2.97 -19.41
C LEU A 45 5.83 4.47 -19.23
N GLY A 46 6.61 5.30 -19.92
CA GLY A 46 6.60 6.76 -19.77
C GLY A 46 7.30 7.28 -18.51
N THR A 47 7.91 6.41 -17.71
CA THR A 47 8.59 6.78 -16.46
C THR A 47 10.12 6.79 -16.62
N ALA A 48 10.84 7.34 -15.65
CA ALA A 48 12.31 7.31 -15.63
C ALA A 48 12.91 5.87 -15.56
N LEU A 49 12.11 4.85 -15.25
CA LEU A 49 12.50 3.45 -15.17
C LEU A 49 12.09 2.63 -16.43
N GLU A 50 11.54 3.26 -17.47
CA GLU A 50 11.30 2.59 -18.76
C GLU A 50 12.62 2.04 -19.35
N GLY A 51 12.59 0.82 -19.88
CA GLY A 51 13.74 0.13 -20.45
C GLY A 51 14.82 -0.28 -19.43
N VAL A 52 14.56 -0.15 -18.13
CA VAL A 52 15.47 -0.65 -17.07
C VAL A 52 15.29 -2.15 -16.88
N SER A 53 16.33 -2.81 -16.38
CA SER A 53 16.22 -4.12 -15.75
C SER A 53 17.10 -4.15 -14.52
N ASP A 54 16.53 -4.61 -13.39
CA ASP A 54 17.14 -4.57 -12.06
C ASP A 54 16.48 -5.64 -11.17
N GLU A 55 17.17 -6.16 -10.18
CA GLU A 55 16.65 -7.19 -9.26
C GLU A 55 17.30 -7.09 -7.88
N GLY A 56 16.52 -7.32 -6.82
CA GLY A 56 17.01 -7.23 -5.45
C GLY A 56 16.20 -8.08 -4.48
N GLU A 57 16.91 -8.73 -3.55
CA GLU A 57 16.35 -9.63 -2.54
C GLU A 57 16.97 -9.31 -1.17
N GLN A 58 16.15 -9.32 -0.13
CA GLN A 58 16.58 -9.31 1.26
C GLN A 58 15.81 -10.43 1.99
N GLN A 59 16.54 -11.50 2.32
CA GLN A 59 16.11 -12.54 3.26
C GLN A 59 16.96 -12.37 4.52
N ASP A 60 16.37 -12.20 5.71
CA ASP A 60 17.14 -12.43 6.93
C ASP A 60 17.30 -13.94 7.16
N ASN A 61 18.53 -14.37 7.43
CA ASN A 61 18.89 -15.73 7.78
C ASN A 61 19.64 -15.83 9.12
N SER A 62 19.81 -14.72 9.86
CA SER A 62 20.36 -14.75 11.23
C SER A 62 20.18 -13.43 12.02
N ILE A 63 19.15 -13.41 12.88
CA ILE A 63 19.09 -12.76 14.21
C ILE A 63 20.22 -11.73 14.49
N GLU A 64 20.07 -10.51 13.98
CA GLU A 64 20.63 -9.31 14.60
C GLU A 64 19.72 -8.12 14.25
N GLU A 65 19.27 -7.38 15.27
CA GLU A 65 18.06 -6.53 15.19
C GLU A 65 18.20 -5.37 14.18
N ASP A 66 17.56 -5.49 13.00
CA ASP A 66 17.54 -4.43 11.97
C ASP A 66 16.48 -3.35 12.31
N VAL A 67 16.66 -2.73 13.48
CA VAL A 67 15.68 -1.82 14.10
C VAL A 67 15.61 -0.50 13.31
N LEU A 68 14.48 -0.25 12.66
CA LEU A 68 14.16 1.09 12.16
C LEU A 68 14.10 2.10 13.32
N TYR A 69 14.63 3.30 13.11
CA TYR A 69 14.56 4.40 14.09
C TYR A 69 13.78 5.58 13.51
N TYR A 70 12.88 6.15 14.30
CA TYR A 70 12.17 7.40 14.01
C TYR A 70 12.60 8.51 14.98
N TYR A 71 12.50 9.78 14.59
CA TYR A 71 12.89 10.90 15.45
C TYR A 71 11.70 11.39 16.30
N ASN A 72 11.79 11.21 17.62
CA ASN A 72 10.80 11.67 18.59
C ASN A 72 11.49 12.52 19.68
N ASP A 73 10.96 13.71 19.98
CA ASP A 73 11.54 14.69 20.92
C ASP A 73 13.07 14.90 20.78
N GLY A 74 13.56 14.92 19.53
CA GLY A 74 14.99 15.08 19.21
C GLY A 74 15.86 13.85 19.46
N LYS A 75 15.27 12.67 19.72
CA LYS A 75 15.96 11.39 19.89
C LYS A 75 15.59 10.42 18.79
N LEU A 76 16.58 9.67 18.30
CA LEU A 76 16.32 8.40 17.61
C LEU A 76 15.62 7.47 18.61
N THR A 77 14.41 7.09 18.28
CA THR A 77 13.59 6.14 19.02
C THR A 77 13.42 4.91 18.14
N PRO A 78 13.71 3.70 18.63
CA PRO A 78 13.44 2.50 17.85
C PRO A 78 11.94 2.43 17.57
N VAL A 79 11.56 2.16 16.32
CA VAL A 79 10.21 1.71 15.99
C VAL A 79 9.98 0.45 16.83
N PRO A 80 9.01 0.42 17.77
CA PRO A 80 8.72 -0.78 18.54
C PRO A 80 8.38 -1.89 17.56
N SER A 81 8.99 -3.07 17.71
CA SER A 81 8.96 -4.12 16.68
C SER A 81 7.54 -4.38 16.18
N LEU A 82 7.30 -3.98 14.92
CA LEU A 82 6.13 -4.41 14.18
C LEU A 82 6.18 -5.94 14.16
N ILE A 83 5.13 -6.56 14.70
CA ILE A 83 5.12 -7.91 15.25
C ILE A 83 5.91 -8.88 14.37
N GLU A 84 7.04 -9.39 14.87
CA GLU A 84 7.91 -10.33 14.15
C GLU A 84 7.09 -11.49 13.57
N THR A 85 6.89 -11.48 12.25
CA THR A 85 6.33 -12.63 11.55
C THR A 85 7.40 -13.72 11.47
N LYS A 86 6.98 -14.98 11.37
CA LYS A 86 7.92 -16.13 11.26
C LYS A 86 8.70 -16.17 9.95
N GLN A 87 8.44 -15.21 9.05
CA GLN A 87 9.15 -15.00 7.80
C GLN A 87 9.47 -13.50 7.72
N ASP A 88 10.74 -13.14 7.56
CA ASP A 88 11.16 -11.78 7.21
C ASP A 88 11.84 -11.85 5.83
N TRP A 89 11.13 -11.37 4.81
CA TRP A 89 11.64 -11.37 3.44
C TRP A 89 10.98 -10.28 2.59
N LEU A 90 11.77 -9.73 1.66
CA LEU A 90 11.28 -8.94 0.54
C LEU A 90 12.11 -9.17 -0.71
N PHE A 91 11.47 -9.04 -1.87
CA PHE A 91 12.06 -9.18 -3.19
C PHE A 91 11.44 -8.17 -4.17
N TYR A 92 12.23 -7.69 -5.13
CA TYR A 92 11.73 -6.96 -6.29
C TYR A 92 12.46 -7.31 -7.60
N GLU A 93 11.74 -7.14 -8.71
CA GLU A 93 12.22 -7.30 -10.09
C GLU A 93 11.71 -6.13 -10.94
N ILE A 94 12.59 -5.42 -11.66
CA ILE A 94 12.22 -4.52 -12.76
C ILE A 94 12.47 -5.26 -14.06
N LYS A 95 11.42 -5.55 -14.84
CA LYS A 95 11.54 -6.33 -16.08
C LYS A 95 10.31 -6.23 -16.98
N ASN A 96 10.55 -5.98 -18.26
CA ASN A 96 9.53 -5.71 -19.28
C ASN A 96 8.61 -4.55 -18.88
N ASP A 97 9.22 -3.41 -18.50
CA ASP A 97 8.56 -2.16 -18.12
C ASP A 97 7.52 -2.29 -16.99
N LEU A 98 7.72 -3.29 -16.12
CA LEU A 98 6.96 -3.52 -14.90
C LEU A 98 7.93 -3.71 -13.73
N TYR A 99 7.75 -2.94 -12.67
CA TYR A 99 8.28 -3.24 -11.35
C TYR A 99 7.33 -4.24 -10.69
N ARG A 100 7.87 -5.36 -10.20
CA ARG A 100 7.19 -6.37 -9.39
C ARG A 100 7.87 -6.40 -8.03
N ALA A 101 7.12 -6.50 -6.95
CA ALA A 101 7.71 -6.72 -5.63
C ALA A 101 6.81 -7.54 -4.73
N SER A 102 7.39 -8.29 -3.80
CA SER A 102 6.66 -9.12 -2.85
C SER A 102 7.44 -9.29 -1.55
N GLY A 103 6.74 -9.46 -0.44
CA GLY A 103 7.29 -9.64 0.90
C GLY A 103 6.21 -10.10 1.88
N ASP A 104 6.60 -10.41 3.12
CA ASP A 104 5.67 -10.86 4.16
C ASP A 104 4.59 -9.80 4.53
N SER A 105 3.63 -10.22 5.36
CA SER A 105 2.42 -9.45 5.70
C SER A 105 2.67 -8.03 6.27
N LEU A 106 3.89 -7.73 6.76
CA LEU A 106 4.25 -6.42 7.30
C LEU A 106 5.22 -5.61 6.41
N LYS A 107 5.51 -6.06 5.19
CA LYS A 107 6.51 -5.41 4.31
C LYS A 107 5.97 -4.39 3.31
N LEU A 108 4.66 -4.16 3.19
CA LEU A 108 4.11 -3.26 2.16
C LEU A 108 4.73 -1.84 2.17
N GLU A 109 4.99 -1.26 3.34
CA GLU A 109 5.70 0.04 3.43
C GLU A 109 7.14 -0.06 2.87
N PHE A 110 7.88 -1.12 3.20
CA PHE A 110 9.25 -1.36 2.71
C PHE A 110 9.29 -1.61 1.19
N LEU A 111 8.35 -2.40 0.66
CA LEU A 111 8.22 -2.66 -0.77
C LEU A 111 7.99 -1.35 -1.54
N LEU A 112 7.08 -0.49 -1.06
CA LEU A 112 6.84 0.83 -1.67
C LEU A 112 8.04 1.79 -1.51
N LEU A 113 8.73 1.77 -0.37
CA LEU A 113 9.95 2.56 -0.15
C LEU A 113 11.09 2.14 -1.10
N SER A 114 11.23 0.84 -1.38
CA SER A 114 12.24 0.36 -2.34
C SER A 114 11.97 0.88 -3.77
N PHE A 115 10.71 0.92 -4.20
CA PHE A 115 10.32 1.53 -5.47
C PHE A 115 10.63 3.04 -5.49
N CYS A 116 10.28 3.76 -4.42
CA CYS A 116 10.59 5.18 -4.26
C CYS A 116 12.09 5.44 -4.38
N GLU A 117 12.92 4.66 -3.68
CA GLU A 117 14.37 4.79 -3.72
C GLU A 117 14.93 4.53 -5.13
N LEU A 118 14.53 3.45 -5.80
CA LEU A 118 14.94 3.15 -7.18
C LEU A 118 14.58 4.29 -8.13
N PHE A 119 13.37 4.82 -8.03
CA PHE A 119 12.89 5.93 -8.86
C PHE A 119 13.67 7.23 -8.60
N ASP A 120 13.85 7.64 -7.35
CA ASP A 120 14.54 8.90 -7.05
C ASP A 120 16.05 8.80 -7.31
N ARG A 121 16.71 7.66 -7.03
CA ARG A 121 18.09 7.35 -7.46
C ARG A 121 18.23 7.53 -8.98
N LYS A 122 17.33 6.94 -9.78
CA LYS A 122 17.33 7.03 -11.25
C LYS A 122 17.14 8.46 -11.76
N ASN A 123 16.35 9.27 -11.06
CA ASN A 123 16.12 10.69 -11.38
C ASN A 123 17.25 11.64 -10.88
N ASN A 124 18.31 11.13 -10.24
CA ASN A 124 19.33 11.92 -9.51
C ASN A 124 18.72 12.84 -8.44
N ARG A 125 17.57 12.44 -7.87
CA ARG A 125 16.95 13.15 -6.75
C ARG A 125 17.58 12.68 -5.45
N LYS A 126 17.59 13.56 -4.45
CA LYS A 126 17.96 13.18 -3.10
C LYS A 126 16.78 12.44 -2.47
N ILE A 127 17.04 11.24 -1.94
CA ILE A 127 16.09 10.52 -1.09
C ILE A 127 15.78 11.40 0.13
N GLU A 128 14.51 11.75 0.32
CA GLU A 128 14.03 12.48 1.50
C GLU A 128 13.62 11.51 2.61
N HIS A 129 13.78 11.93 3.87
CA HIS A 129 13.27 11.16 5.01
C HIS A 129 11.74 11.26 5.04
N MET A 130 11.07 10.11 5.03
CA MET A 130 9.63 10.00 5.21
C MET A 130 9.34 9.45 6.61
N GLU A 131 8.28 9.93 7.24
CA GLU A 131 7.75 9.31 8.45
C GLU A 131 6.90 8.09 8.07
N PRO A 132 6.86 7.02 8.90
CA PRO A 132 6.01 5.86 8.65
C PRO A 132 4.53 6.23 8.48
N SER A 133 3.86 5.67 7.48
CA SER A 133 2.43 5.92 7.26
C SER A 133 1.59 5.16 8.28
N GLN A 134 0.97 5.88 9.21
CA GLN A 134 0.15 5.30 10.27
C GLN A 134 -1.02 4.47 9.71
N SER A 135 -1.70 4.97 8.67
CA SER A 135 -2.79 4.28 7.98
C SER A 135 -2.32 2.98 7.33
N LEU A 136 -1.14 2.99 6.69
CA LEU A 136 -0.57 1.81 6.03
C LEU A 136 -0.12 0.75 7.05
N ASN A 137 0.56 1.16 8.13
CA ASN A 137 0.98 0.28 9.21
C ASN A 137 -0.21 -0.34 9.94
N TRP A 138 -1.30 0.42 10.14
CA TRP A 138 -2.55 -0.13 10.66
C TRP A 138 -3.14 -1.17 9.70
N LEU A 139 -3.18 -0.90 8.39
CA LEU A 139 -3.73 -1.84 7.39
C LEU A 139 -2.91 -3.13 7.29
N MET A 140 -1.57 -3.04 7.32
CA MET A 140 -0.68 -4.21 7.41
C MET A 140 -0.93 -5.01 8.69
N SER A 141 -1.05 -4.33 9.83
CA SER A 141 -1.33 -4.97 11.13
C SER A 141 -2.71 -5.65 11.16
N TRP A 142 -3.73 -5.04 10.53
CA TRP A 142 -5.06 -5.60 10.40
C TRP A 142 -5.07 -6.85 9.50
N TYR A 143 -4.38 -6.81 8.35
CA TYR A 143 -4.24 -7.98 7.48
C TYR A 143 -3.50 -9.12 8.20
N ALA A 144 -2.35 -8.83 8.82
CA ALA A 144 -1.55 -9.80 9.54
C ALA A 144 -2.28 -10.42 10.74
N SER A 145 -3.22 -9.71 11.37
CA SER A 145 -4.02 -10.24 12.48
C SER A 145 -5.16 -11.18 12.04
N HIS A 146 -5.54 -11.17 10.76
CA HIS A 146 -6.53 -12.09 10.18
C HIS A 146 -5.88 -13.31 9.51
N CYS A 147 -4.61 -13.21 9.10
CA CYS A 147 -3.82 -14.36 8.62
C CYS A 147 -3.70 -15.43 9.71
N ASN A 148 -4.27 -16.60 9.46
CA ASN A 148 -4.49 -17.64 10.48
C ASN A 148 -4.22 -19.08 9.98
N GLY A 149 -3.83 -19.24 8.73
CA GLY A 149 -3.61 -20.52 8.04
C GLY A 149 -4.76 -20.98 7.15
N ASP A 150 -5.88 -20.26 7.13
CA ASP A 150 -7.05 -20.51 6.26
C ASP A 150 -7.52 -19.24 5.53
N TRP A 151 -7.51 -18.07 6.19
CA TRP A 151 -8.09 -16.82 5.67
C TRP A 151 -7.34 -16.27 4.47
N GLU A 152 -6.01 -16.21 4.57
CA GLU A 152 -5.08 -15.72 3.54
C GLU A 152 -5.12 -16.49 2.22
N HIS A 153 -5.67 -17.71 2.21
CA HIS A 153 -5.83 -18.54 1.01
C HIS A 153 -7.10 -18.22 0.20
N MET A 154 -8.01 -17.41 0.75
CA MET A 154 -9.37 -17.20 0.21
C MET A 154 -9.80 -15.73 0.16
N TYR A 155 -9.22 -14.89 1.02
CA TYR A 155 -9.66 -13.52 1.31
C TYR A 155 -8.46 -12.59 1.45
N GLY A 156 -8.66 -11.29 1.21
CA GLY A 156 -7.55 -10.36 1.25
C GLY A 156 -7.88 -8.88 1.21
N VAL A 157 -6.80 -8.12 1.03
CA VAL A 157 -6.80 -6.69 0.70
C VAL A 157 -6.32 -6.54 -0.75
N LYS A 158 -7.00 -5.70 -1.52
CA LYS A 158 -6.55 -5.19 -2.82
C LYS A 158 -6.64 -3.67 -2.89
N ILE A 159 -5.56 -3.03 -3.35
CA ILE A 159 -5.49 -1.60 -3.67
C ILE A 159 -5.12 -1.48 -5.15
N SER A 160 -5.86 -0.69 -5.93
CA SER A 160 -5.58 -0.53 -7.37
C SER A 160 -5.93 0.84 -7.91
N THR A 161 -5.13 1.35 -8.84
CA THR A 161 -5.47 2.56 -9.63
C THR A 161 -6.63 2.31 -10.58
N LEU A 162 -7.43 3.35 -10.85
CA LEU A 162 -8.63 3.30 -11.68
C LEU A 162 -8.41 3.86 -13.11
N ASP A 163 -9.29 3.47 -14.04
CA ASP A 163 -9.33 3.98 -15.44
C ASP A 163 -9.64 5.48 -15.51
N ASN A 164 -10.61 5.93 -14.71
CA ASN A 164 -10.76 7.33 -14.37
C ASN A 164 -9.81 7.59 -13.20
N PRO A 165 -8.95 8.63 -13.25
CA PRO A 165 -7.82 8.76 -12.35
C PRO A 165 -8.25 8.75 -10.89
N GLY A 166 -7.67 7.85 -10.11
CA GLY A 166 -8.09 7.59 -8.74
C GLY A 166 -7.67 6.23 -8.22
N TRP A 167 -8.09 5.94 -7.00
CA TRP A 167 -7.77 4.73 -6.26
C TRP A 167 -9.03 3.94 -5.95
N ARG A 168 -8.87 2.61 -5.86
CA ARG A 168 -9.81 1.68 -5.24
C ARG A 168 -9.12 0.92 -4.12
N VAL A 169 -9.82 0.73 -3.02
CA VAL A 169 -9.46 -0.18 -1.92
C VAL A 169 -10.61 -1.17 -1.77
N GLN A 170 -10.31 -2.46 -1.86
CA GLN A 170 -11.23 -3.56 -1.62
C GLN A 170 -10.67 -4.43 -0.50
N ILE A 171 -11.51 -4.79 0.47
CA ILE A 171 -11.14 -5.63 1.62
C ILE A 171 -12.26 -6.63 1.86
N ASP A 172 -11.92 -7.91 1.81
CA ASP A 172 -12.85 -8.98 2.15
C ASP A 172 -13.09 -9.04 3.66
N LEU A 173 -14.34 -9.25 4.08
CA LEU A 173 -14.78 -9.22 5.47
C LEU A 173 -15.29 -10.59 5.96
N VAL A 174 -15.29 -11.60 5.09
CA VAL A 174 -15.66 -12.99 5.44
C VAL A 174 -14.72 -13.51 6.52
N GLY A 175 -15.24 -14.16 7.56
CA GLY A 175 -14.46 -14.64 8.70
C GLY A 175 -13.94 -13.55 9.65
N THR A 176 -14.27 -12.27 9.41
CA THR A 176 -13.87 -11.14 10.27
C THR A 176 -15.03 -10.74 11.21
N ASN A 177 -14.76 -9.88 12.21
CA ASN A 177 -15.83 -9.29 13.03
C ASN A 177 -16.78 -8.34 12.26
N LEU A 178 -16.51 -8.09 10.96
CA LEU A 178 -17.33 -7.26 10.08
C LEU A 178 -18.15 -8.07 9.04
N GLU A 179 -18.16 -9.41 9.08
CA GLU A 179 -18.85 -10.25 8.06
C GLU A 179 -20.33 -9.89 7.88
N ASP A 180 -21.07 -9.76 8.99
CA ASP A 180 -22.50 -9.39 9.01
C ASP A 180 -22.75 -7.87 8.81
N LEU A 181 -21.70 -7.04 8.75
CA LEU A 181 -21.85 -5.59 8.62
C LEU A 181 -22.26 -5.21 7.18
N SER A 182 -23.24 -4.33 7.05
CA SER A 182 -23.59 -3.72 5.77
C SER A 182 -23.79 -2.21 5.94
N ILE A 183 -23.10 -1.43 5.12
CA ILE A 183 -23.13 0.03 5.12
C ILE A 183 -23.55 0.48 3.72
N ASN A 184 -24.72 1.09 3.61
CA ASN A 184 -25.18 1.75 2.37
C ASN A 184 -24.14 2.78 1.91
N ARG A 185 -24.00 2.95 0.58
CA ARG A 185 -23.00 3.84 -0.02
C ARG A 185 -22.94 5.20 0.67
N GLN A 186 -21.78 5.53 1.25
CA GLN A 186 -21.41 6.87 1.67
C GLN A 186 -20.66 7.55 0.52
N THR A 187 -20.91 8.84 0.29
CA THR A 187 -20.22 9.63 -0.74
C THR A 187 -19.92 11.01 -0.17
N TYR A 188 -18.69 11.46 -0.36
CA TYR A 188 -18.17 12.75 0.05
C TYR A 188 -17.55 13.39 -1.19
N GLU A 189 -18.10 14.49 -1.66
CA GLU A 189 -17.72 15.14 -2.92
C GLU A 189 -17.81 16.65 -2.73
N THR A 190 -16.72 17.37 -3.00
CA THR A 190 -16.69 18.84 -3.05
C THR A 190 -16.55 19.36 -4.48
N SER A 191 -15.94 18.55 -5.35
CA SER A 191 -15.78 18.80 -6.79
C SER A 191 -15.44 17.51 -7.55
N GLU A 192 -15.47 17.56 -8.88
CA GLU A 192 -15.08 16.45 -9.78
C GLU A 192 -13.64 15.93 -9.53
N THR A 193 -12.80 16.68 -8.81
CA THR A 193 -11.41 16.35 -8.45
C THR A 193 -11.16 16.34 -6.93
N ASP A 194 -12.21 16.29 -6.11
CA ASP A 194 -12.13 16.13 -4.65
C ASP A 194 -13.33 15.31 -4.18
N TRP A 195 -13.23 13.99 -4.32
CA TRP A 195 -14.31 13.04 -4.01
C TRP A 195 -13.79 11.67 -3.54
N TYR A 196 -14.55 11.05 -2.63
CA TYR A 196 -14.45 9.63 -2.31
C TYR A 196 -15.80 9.03 -1.90
N THR A 197 -15.93 7.73 -2.05
CA THR A 197 -17.13 6.95 -1.72
C THR A 197 -16.74 5.57 -1.22
N PHE A 198 -17.50 5.03 -0.27
CA PHE A 198 -17.34 3.64 0.18
C PHE A 198 -18.70 2.98 0.43
N ILE A 199 -18.70 1.65 0.38
CA ILE A 199 -19.85 0.79 0.69
C ILE A 199 -19.34 -0.45 1.42
N ILE A 200 -20.15 -1.02 2.32
CA ILE A 200 -19.97 -2.41 2.74
C ILE A 200 -21.18 -3.19 2.28
N LYS A 201 -20.95 -4.17 1.40
CA LYS A 201 -21.98 -5.01 0.77
C LYS A 201 -21.37 -6.36 0.39
N ASP A 202 -22.16 -7.43 0.46
CA ASP A 202 -21.76 -8.78 0.05
C ASP A 202 -20.47 -9.28 0.74
N GLN A 203 -20.26 -8.89 2.01
CA GLN A 203 -19.05 -9.16 2.82
C GLN A 203 -17.76 -8.52 2.28
N VAL A 204 -17.85 -7.42 1.54
CA VAL A 204 -16.69 -6.65 1.05
C VAL A 204 -16.84 -5.18 1.42
N PHE A 205 -15.78 -4.58 1.98
CA PHE A 205 -15.59 -3.14 2.00
C PHE A 205 -15.01 -2.71 0.64
N ASP A 206 -15.73 -1.86 -0.09
CA ASP A 206 -15.35 -1.38 -1.42
C ASP A 206 -15.38 0.15 -1.43
N ALA A 207 -14.22 0.77 -1.62
CA ALA A 207 -14.03 2.21 -1.53
C ALA A 207 -13.24 2.75 -2.73
N THR A 208 -13.65 3.90 -3.26
CA THR A 208 -13.02 4.56 -4.41
C THR A 208 -12.95 6.08 -4.21
N GLY A 209 -11.89 6.72 -4.69
CA GLY A 209 -11.74 8.18 -4.68
C GLY A 209 -10.74 8.68 -5.72
N ASP A 210 -10.60 9.99 -5.87
CA ASP A 210 -9.63 10.63 -6.78
C ASP A 210 -8.15 10.35 -6.40
N PRO A 211 -7.14 10.78 -7.20
CA PRO A 211 -5.74 10.43 -6.99
C PRO A 211 -5.16 10.80 -5.63
N THR A 212 -5.79 11.75 -4.91
CA THR A 212 -5.36 12.22 -3.59
C THR A 212 -5.93 11.43 -2.41
N LYS A 213 -6.73 10.37 -2.66
CA LYS A 213 -7.58 9.75 -1.62
C LYS A 213 -7.12 8.43 -1.04
N LEU A 214 -6.06 7.78 -1.54
CA LEU A 214 -5.65 6.45 -1.03
C LEU A 214 -5.56 6.41 0.52
N GLU A 215 -4.93 7.42 1.13
CA GLU A 215 -4.79 7.51 2.59
C GLU A 215 -6.15 7.61 3.32
N ILE A 216 -7.14 8.35 2.77
CA ILE A 216 -8.48 8.46 3.39
C ILE A 216 -9.40 7.28 3.08
N LEU A 217 -9.20 6.55 1.98
CA LEU A 217 -9.89 5.28 1.75
C LEU A 217 -9.50 4.24 2.82
N ILE A 218 -8.23 4.22 3.22
CA ILE A 218 -7.71 3.34 4.28
C ILE A 218 -8.19 3.82 5.67
N GLU A 219 -8.10 5.12 5.99
CA GLU A 219 -8.68 5.67 7.24
C GLU A 219 -10.19 5.41 7.35
N SER A 220 -10.94 5.45 6.23
CA SER A 220 -12.38 5.16 6.24
C SER A 220 -12.67 3.74 6.71
N PHE A 221 -11.85 2.75 6.30
CA PHE A 221 -11.97 1.38 6.80
C PHE A 221 -11.59 1.26 8.28
N ARG A 222 -10.47 1.87 8.68
CA ARG A 222 -10.04 1.89 10.09
C ARG A 222 -11.12 2.45 11.02
N VAL A 223 -11.71 3.58 10.66
CA VAL A 223 -12.77 4.24 11.45
C VAL A 223 -14.03 3.36 11.57
N ILE A 224 -14.28 2.45 10.62
CA ILE A 224 -15.38 1.47 10.72
C ILE A 224 -15.01 0.33 11.69
N VAL A 225 -13.79 -0.23 11.58
CA VAL A 225 -13.26 -1.26 12.50
C VAL A 225 -13.24 -0.74 13.94
N ASP A 226 -12.70 0.46 14.16
CA ASP A 226 -12.61 1.13 15.46
C ASP A 226 -13.99 1.44 16.08
N GLN A 227 -15.08 1.36 15.31
CA GLN A 227 -16.47 1.54 15.79
C GLN A 227 -17.17 0.23 16.17
N GLN A 228 -16.60 -0.94 15.87
CA GLN A 228 -17.18 -2.26 16.24
C GLN A 228 -16.47 -2.93 17.44
N ASN A 229 -15.50 -2.24 18.05
CA ASN A 229 -14.67 -2.72 19.18
C ASN A 229 -15.00 -2.01 20.50
#